data_AF-I4YEF9-F1
#
_entry.id   AF-I4YEF9-F1
#
_cell.length_a   1.000
_cell.length_b   1.000
_cell.length_c   1.000
_cell.angle_alpha   90.00
_cell.angle_beta   90.00
_cell.angle_gamma   90.00
#
_symmetry.space_group_name_H-M   'P 1'
#
loop_
_entity.id
_entity.type
_entity.pdbx_description
1 polymer ?
#
loop_
_entity_poly.entity_id
_entity_poly.type
_entity_poly.pdbx_seq_one_letter_code
_entity_poly.pdbx_strand_id
1 'polypeptide(L)' 'MELIFYAVHKGRQTGIYPGLEKALYQVKDYPGARWYAFHSYDKARHFVRSGNITTYYDEDYALKAETEGVVMVAA' A
#
# COMPACT_ATOMS: atom_id res chain seq x y z
N MET A 1 17.95 5.66 5.60
CA MET A 1 17.18 4.74 4.72
C MET A 1 15.80 4.66 5.32
N GLU A 2 14.79 5.20 4.64
CA GLU A 2 13.40 5.05 5.07
C GLU A 2 12.97 3.60 4.86
N LEU A 3 12.33 3.00 5.86
CA LEU A 3 11.81 1.64 5.76
C LEU A 3 10.43 1.69 5.10
N ILE A 4 10.37 1.26 3.84
CA ILE A 4 9.13 1.17 3.08
C ILE A 4 8.67 -0.30 3.02
N PHE A 5 7.44 -0.53 3.45
CA PHE A 5 6.76 -1.81 3.44
C PHE A 5 5.78 -1.86 2.27
N TYR A 6 6.00 -2.78 1.33
CA TYR A 6 5.15 -2.95 0.16
C TYR A 6 4.12 -4.05 0.43
N ALA A 7 2.88 -3.66 0.65
CA ALA A 7 1.77 -4.56 0.96
C ALA A 7 1.00 -4.94 -0.31
N VAL A 8 0.87 -6.23 -0.57
CA VAL A 8 0.06 -6.79 -1.66
C VAL A 8 -1.19 -7.42 -1.04
N HIS A 9 -2.34 -6.81 -1.28
CA HIS A 9 -3.65 -7.35 -0.88
C HIS A 9 -4.20 -8.32 -1.91
N LYS A 10 -3.97 -8.06 -3.21
CA LYS A 10 -4.43 -8.91 -4.30
C LYS A 10 -3.33 -9.04 -5.36
N GLY A 11 -2.92 -10.28 -5.62
CA GLY A 11 -1.83 -10.64 -6.52
C GLY A 11 -1.57 -12.15 -6.44
N ARG A 12 -0.51 -12.62 -7.09
CA ARG A 12 -0.05 -14.02 -7.06
C ARG A 12 0.24 -14.49 -5.63
N GLN A 13 0.95 -13.67 -4.86
CA GLN A 13 1.19 -13.89 -3.43
C GLN A 13 0.92 -12.60 -2.65
N THR A 14 -0.07 -12.67 -1.77
CA THR A 14 -0.44 -11.59 -0.85
C THR A 14 0.51 -11.55 0.35
N GLY A 15 0.84 -10.36 0.84
CA GLY A 15 1.78 -10.22 1.95
C GLY A 15 2.49 -8.87 1.95
N ILE A 16 3.46 -8.72 2.85
CA ILE A 16 4.27 -7.52 2.99
C ILE A 16 5.68 -7.85 2.51
N TYR A 17 6.21 -7.04 1.60
CA TYR A 17 7.51 -7.21 1.00
C TYR A 17 8.43 -6.04 1.38
N PRO A 18 9.70 -6.30 1.68
CA PRO A 18 10.69 -5.25 1.98
C PRO A 18 11.26 -4.58 0.70
N GLY A 19 10.61 -4.73 -0.46
CA GLY A 19 11.09 -4.16 -1.72
C GLY A 19 10.03 -4.13 -2.82
N LEU A 20 10.06 -3.06 -3.62
CA LEU A 20 9.08 -2.80 -4.68
C LEU A 20 9.11 -3.89 -5.75
N GLU A 21 10.29 -4.29 -6.21
CA GLU A 21 10.43 -5.30 -7.26
C GLU A 21 9.76 -6.63 -6.88
N LYS A 22 9.90 -7.04 -5.61
CA LYS A 22 9.27 -8.26 -5.09
C LYS A 22 7.76 -8.12 -5.06
N ALA A 23 7.23 -6.98 -4.62
CA ALA A 23 5.79 -6.73 -4.64
C ALA A 23 5.24 -6.67 -6.08
N LEU A 24 5.93 -5.97 -6.99
CA LEU A 24 5.58 -5.84 -8.40
C LEU A 24 5.55 -7.20 -9.10
N TYR A 25 6.51 -8.08 -8.81
CA TYR A 25 6.51 -9.44 -9.35
C TYR A 25 5.22 -10.21 -9.02
N GLN A 26 4.62 -9.95 -7.85
CA GLN A 26 3.39 -10.61 -7.44
C GLN A 26 2.14 -10.04 -8.12
N VAL A 27 2.14 -8.76 -8.48
CA VAL A 27 0.97 -8.10 -9.08
C VAL A 27 1.04 -8.03 -10.60
N LYS A 28 2.23 -8.21 -11.18
CA LYS A 28 2.46 -8.17 -12.63
C LYS A 28 1.60 -9.22 -13.34
N ASP A 29 0.87 -8.75 -14.34
CA ASP A 29 -0.07 -9.51 -15.16
C ASP A 29 -1.18 -10.21 -14.34
N TYR A 30 -1.46 -9.75 -13.12
CA TYR A 30 -2.53 -10.29 -12.28
C TYR A 30 -3.77 -9.38 -12.37
N PRO A 31 -4.91 -9.88 -12.89
CA PRO A 31 -6.10 -9.07 -13.09
C PRO A 31 -6.68 -8.57 -11.76
N GLY A 32 -6.86 -7.25 -11.66
CA GLY A 32 -7.37 -6.59 -10.46
C GLY A 32 -6.42 -6.66 -9.27
N ALA A 33 -5.11 -6.72 -9.52
CA ALA A 33 -4.11 -6.66 -8.45
C ALA A 33 -4.19 -5.34 -7.65
N ARG A 34 -3.95 -5.43 -6.35
CA ARG A 34 -3.97 -4.28 -5.43
C ARG A 34 -2.78 -4.37 -4.49
N TRP A 35 -1.94 -3.35 -4.54
CA TRP A 35 -0.76 -3.20 -3.71
C TRP A 35 -0.53 -1.73 -3.35
N TYR A 36 0.07 -1.47 -2.21
CA TYR A 36 0.41 -0.13 -1.71
C TYR A 36 1.70 -0.15 -0.89
N ALA A 37 2.40 0.98 -0.84
CA ALA A 37 3.57 1.19 0.00
C ALA A 37 3.18 1.93 1.29
N PHE A 38 3.79 1.53 2.42
CA PHE A 38 3.54 2.10 3.74
C PHE A 38 4.86 2.28 4.49
N HIS A 39 4.97 3.33 5.30
CA HIS A 39 6.08 3.49 6.25
C HIS A 39 5.86 2.72 7.57
N SER A 40 4.64 2.23 7.79
CA SER A 40 4.26 1.44 8.96
C SER A 40 3.91 0.00 8.58
N TYR A 41 4.56 -0.95 9.26
CA TYR A 41 4.29 -2.37 9.07
C TYR A 41 2.87 -2.78 9.50
N ASP A 42 2.33 -2.18 10.57
CA ASP A 42 0.97 -2.45 11.03
C ASP A 42 -0.08 -1.97 10.01
N LYS A 43 0.12 -0.80 9.41
CA LYS A 43 -0.74 -0.29 8.32
C LYS A 43 -0.66 -1.19 7.10
N ALA A 44 0.55 -1.61 6.71
CA ALA A 44 0.75 -2.60 5.65
C ALA A 44 0.01 -3.91 5.94
N ARG A 45 0.09 -4.43 7.17
CA ARG A 45 -0.59 -5.65 7.60
C ARG A 45 -2.11 -5.50 7.54
N HIS A 46 -2.63 -4.36 7.95
CA HIS A 46 -4.06 -4.07 7.86
C HIS A 46 -4.54 -4.03 6.42
N PHE A 47 -3.78 -3.39 5.52
CA PHE A 47 -4.11 -3.33 4.09
C PHE A 47 -4.12 -4.72 3.43
N VAL A 48 -3.13 -5.58 3.73
CA VAL A 48 -3.12 -6.96 3.20
C VAL A 48 -4.40 -7.70 3.57
N ARG A 49 -4.89 -7.54 4.81
CA ARG A 49 -6.08 -8.25 5.31
C ARG A 49 -7.41 -7.67 4.85
N SER A 50 -7.53 -6.34 4.87
CA SER A 50 -8.80 -5.64 4.64
C SER A 50 -8.96 -5.13 3.20
N GLY A 51 -7.86 -4.92 2.48
CA GLY A 51 -7.87 -4.20 1.20
C GLY A 51 -8.22 -2.72 1.34
N ASN A 52 -8.30 -2.21 2.58
CA ASN A 52 -8.65 -0.83 2.89
C ASN A 52 -7.40 -0.08 3.35
N ILE A 53 -7.27 1.15 2.86
CA ILE A 53 -6.25 2.10 3.29
C ILE A 53 -6.93 3.00 4.31
N THR A 54 -6.56 2.86 5.58
CA THR A 54 -7.04 3.74 6.64
C THR A 54 -6.21 5.02 6.63
N THR A 55 -6.77 6.12 6.13
CA THR A 55 -6.13 7.43 5.95
C THR A 55 -6.13 8.30 7.21
N TYR A 56 -6.41 7.72 8.39
CA TYR A 56 -6.42 8.44 9.67
C TYR A 56 -4.98 8.80 10.07
N TYR A 57 -4.51 9.96 9.60
CA TYR A 57 -3.27 10.66 9.97
C TYR A 57 -1.97 9.83 9.84
N ASP A 58 -1.37 9.84 8.65
CA ASP A 58 0.10 9.83 8.54
C ASP A 58 0.52 11.29 8.30
N GLU A 59 0.81 12.01 9.39
CA GLU A 59 1.31 13.38 9.36
C GLU A 59 2.70 13.47 8.67
N ASP A 60 3.36 12.31 8.49
CA ASP A 60 4.64 12.14 7.79
C ASP A 60 4.51 11.85 6.27
N TYR A 61 3.29 11.87 5.69
CA TYR A 61 3.10 11.88 4.23
C TYR A 61 2.91 13.30 3.67
N ALA A 62 3.47 14.31 4.33
CA ALA A 62 3.54 15.70 3.88
C ALA A 62 4.67 15.95 2.85
N LEU A 63 4.96 14.99 1.96
CA LEU A 63 5.72 15.26 0.74
C LEU A 63 5.04 14.61 -0.48
N LYS A 64 4.15 15.43 -1.05
CA LYS A 64 3.76 15.49 -2.47
C LYS A 64 2.96 14.32 -3.06
N ALA A 65 1.66 14.53 -3.11
CA ALA A 65 0.86 14.28 -4.32
C ALA A 65 -0.27 15.31 -4.41
N GLU A 66 0.09 16.59 -4.54
CA GLU A 66 -0.80 17.54 -5.22
C GLU A 66 -0.78 17.19 -6.71
N THR A 67 -1.58 16.22 -7.11
CA THR A 67 -2.30 16.13 -8.39
C THR A 67 -2.89 14.73 -8.46
N GLU A 68 -4.20 14.65 -8.64
CA GLU A 68 -5.00 13.43 -8.90
C GLU A 68 -5.54 12.70 -7.65
N GLY A 69 -6.51 13.36 -7.01
CA GLY A 69 -7.77 12.71 -6.62
C GLY A 69 -7.67 11.53 -5.66
N VAL A 70 -7.19 11.76 -4.44
CA VAL A 70 -7.37 10.78 -3.35
C VAL A 70 -8.81 10.88 -2.82
N VAL A 71 -9.60 9.83 -3.07
CA VAL A 71 -10.96 9.69 -2.57
C VAL A 71 -10.94 9.65 -1.04
N MET A 72 -11.45 10.72 -0.45
CA MET A 72 -11.85 10.80 0.95
C MET A 72 -12.97 9.80 1.18
N VAL A 73 -12.74 8.75 1.98
CA VAL A 73 -13.85 7.98 2.56
C VAL A 73 -14.21 8.61 3.90
N ALA A 74 -15.22 9.48 3.83
CA ALA A 74 -15.96 9.98 4.96
C ALA A 74 -16.74 8.83 5.62
N ALA A 75 -16.80 8.84 6.95
CA ALA A 75 -17.90 8.25 7.70
C ALA A 75 -18.81 9.38 8.17
#